data_AF-A0A257TJ61-F1
#
_entry.id   AF-A0A257TJ61-F1
#
_cell.length_a   1.000
_cell.length_b   1.000
_cell.length_c   1.000
_cell.angle_alpha   90.00
_cell.angle_beta   90.00
_cell.angle_gamma   90.00
#
_symmetry.space_group_name_H-M   'P 1'
#
loop_
_entity.id
_entity.type
_entity.pdbx_description
1 polymer ?
#
loop_
_entity_poly.entity_id
_entity_poly.type
_entity_poly.pdbx_seq_one_letter_code
_entity_poly.pdbx_strand_id
1 'polypeptide(L)'
;MRGLSLFLIITLAASIGLAQSPHGPGLKIDCASCHVPTSWKIVRSKMKFDHDTETSFKLNGQHASLSCASGHKSLVFSDAKTSCNSCHRDVHQGSLGPDCARCHTSNSWLVVNIQDIHQSTRFPLVGAHQNVDCSSCYSGYSRLYFPPVNVACVTCHSRDYYSATEPNHVQAGFSTQCQGCHNVIDVSWGPANFNHDIFPLVGGHAIQNC
;
A
#
# COMPACT_ATOMS: atom_id res chain seq x y z
N MET A 1 -54.26 61.48 -43.43
CA MET A 1 -54.00 62.03 -42.08
C MET A 1 -54.06 60.89 -41.09
N ARG A 2 -52.96 60.66 -40.34
CA ARG A 2 -52.88 59.93 -39.06
C ARG A 2 -53.35 58.46 -39.11
N GLY A 3 -52.49 57.44 -39.07
CA GLY A 3 -51.27 57.28 -38.29
C GLY A 3 -51.55 56.25 -37.20
N LEU A 4 -50.99 55.04 -37.34
CA LEU A 4 -50.79 54.13 -36.21
C LEU A 4 -49.65 53.19 -36.58
N SER A 5 -48.43 53.61 -36.22
CA SER A 5 -47.21 52.82 -36.32
C SER A 5 -47.33 51.59 -35.42
N LEU A 6 -47.27 50.41 -36.04
CA LEU A 6 -47.11 49.15 -35.34
C LEU A 6 -45.64 49.05 -34.88
N PHE A 7 -45.35 49.54 -33.67
CA PHE A 7 -44.05 49.30 -33.04
C PHE A 7 -44.00 47.85 -32.56
N LEU A 8 -43.39 46.99 -33.37
CA LEU A 8 -43.00 45.65 -32.98
C LEU A 8 -41.80 45.76 -32.03
N ILE A 9 -42.06 45.88 -30.73
CA ILE A 9 -41.02 45.81 -29.71
C ILE A 9 -40.63 44.34 -29.58
N ILE A 10 -39.67 43.91 -30.39
CA ILE A 10 -38.92 42.67 -30.15
C ILE A 10 -38.03 42.96 -28.94
N THR A 11 -38.52 42.67 -27.74
CA THR A 11 -37.64 42.57 -26.57
C THR A 11 -36.73 41.37 -26.80
N LEU A 12 -35.51 41.64 -27.27
CA LEU A 12 -34.40 40.71 -27.27
C LEU A 12 -34.15 40.33 -25.79
N ALA A 13 -34.80 39.28 -25.31
CA ALA A 13 -34.44 38.65 -24.05
C ALA A 13 -33.06 38.02 -24.29
N ALA A 14 -32.01 38.81 -24.11
CA ALA A 14 -30.67 38.29 -23.98
C ALA A 14 -30.72 37.33 -22.80
N SER A 15 -30.65 36.04 -23.09
CA SER A 15 -30.36 35.01 -22.11
C SER A 15 -28.97 35.33 -21.58
N ILE A 16 -28.92 36.18 -20.54
CA ILE A 16 -27.77 36.26 -19.65
C ILE A 16 -27.78 34.92 -18.93
N GLY A 17 -27.20 33.90 -19.59
CA GLY A 17 -26.82 32.68 -18.90
C GLY A 17 -25.89 33.13 -17.79
N LEU A 18 -26.38 33.08 -16.55
CA LEU A 18 -25.53 33.28 -15.39
C LEU A 18 -24.35 32.34 -15.58
N ALA A 19 -23.14 32.91 -15.68
CA ALA A 19 -21.92 32.11 -15.75
C ALA A 19 -21.84 31.31 -14.45
N GLN A 20 -22.34 30.08 -14.50
CA GLN A 20 -22.39 29.20 -13.34
C GLN A 20 -20.97 28.69 -13.09
N SER A 21 -20.57 28.68 -11.82
CA SER A 21 -19.26 28.17 -11.42
C SER A 21 -19.05 26.76 -12.00
N PRO A 22 -17.94 26.50 -12.71
CA PRO A 22 -17.62 25.17 -13.21
C PRO A 22 -17.24 24.20 -12.08
N HIS A 23 -17.23 24.66 -10.83
CA HIS A 23 -16.84 23.89 -9.65
C HIS A 23 -18.04 23.40 -8.84
N GLY A 24 -19.23 23.45 -9.43
CA GLY A 24 -20.49 23.07 -8.82
C GLY A 24 -21.07 24.16 -7.91
N PRO A 25 -22.36 24.03 -7.53
CA PRO A 25 -23.05 25.02 -6.70
C PRO A 25 -22.62 24.97 -5.22
N GLY A 26 -21.94 23.90 -4.80
CA GLY A 26 -21.55 23.70 -3.41
C GLY A 26 -20.29 24.45 -2.98
N LEU A 27 -19.49 24.96 -3.93
CA LEU A 27 -18.24 25.65 -3.61
C LEU A 27 -18.50 27.07 -3.11
N LYS A 28 -18.36 27.27 -1.80
CA LYS A 28 -18.52 28.57 -1.12
C LYS A 28 -17.18 29.17 -0.73
N ILE A 29 -16.37 29.54 -1.72
CA ILE A 29 -15.08 30.23 -1.54
C ILE A 29 -15.05 31.47 -2.44
N ASP A 30 -14.30 32.50 -2.03
CA ASP A 30 -13.98 33.61 -2.92
C ASP A 30 -13.19 33.11 -4.14
N CYS A 31 -13.67 33.43 -5.35
CA CYS A 31 -13.03 33.06 -6.61
C CYS A 31 -11.57 33.55 -6.66
N ALA A 32 -11.29 34.70 -6.05
CA ALA A 32 -9.95 35.28 -6.00
C ALA A 32 -8.96 34.48 -5.14
N SER A 33 -9.44 33.53 -4.33
CA SER A 33 -8.56 32.62 -3.56
C SER A 33 -7.77 31.68 -4.46
N CYS A 34 -8.30 31.37 -5.65
CA CYS A 34 -7.68 30.45 -6.61
C CYS A 34 -7.33 31.11 -7.95
N HIS A 35 -8.10 32.11 -8.38
CA HIS A 35 -7.94 32.78 -9.67
C HIS A 35 -7.45 34.22 -9.49
N VAL A 36 -6.64 34.68 -10.43
CA VAL A 36 -6.34 36.12 -10.53
C VAL A 36 -7.58 36.83 -11.09
N PRO A 37 -8.26 37.74 -10.34
CA PRO A 37 -9.59 38.25 -10.71
C PRO A 37 -9.68 38.93 -12.08
N THR A 38 -8.56 39.51 -12.54
CA THR A 38 -8.50 40.25 -13.82
C THR A 38 -8.25 39.35 -15.03
N SER A 39 -7.69 38.15 -14.83
CA SER A 39 -7.29 37.27 -15.95
C SER A 39 -7.90 35.88 -15.88
N TRP A 40 -8.52 35.53 -14.74
CA TRP A 40 -9.00 34.19 -14.41
C TRP A 40 -7.95 33.07 -14.46
N LYS A 41 -6.68 33.43 -14.67
CA LYS A 41 -5.56 32.48 -14.65
C LYS A 41 -5.26 32.04 -13.23
N ILE A 42 -4.93 30.76 -13.09
CA ILE A 42 -4.40 30.20 -11.86
C ILE A 42 -2.89 30.49 -11.85
N VAL A 43 -2.45 31.25 -10.85
CA VAL A 43 -1.03 31.54 -10.62
C VAL A 43 -0.71 31.05 -9.22
N ARG A 44 -0.03 29.90 -9.10
CA ARG A 44 0.21 29.23 -7.80
C ARG A 44 0.82 30.16 -6.75
N SER A 45 1.75 31.03 -7.14
CA SER A 45 2.38 31.99 -6.22
C SER A 45 1.47 33.11 -5.71
N LYS A 46 0.28 33.28 -6.28
CA LYS A 46 -0.74 34.27 -5.88
C LYS A 46 -1.98 33.63 -5.26
N MET A 47 -2.02 32.29 -5.20
CA MET A 47 -3.12 31.54 -4.63
C MET A 47 -3.15 31.73 -3.11
N LYS A 48 -4.32 31.95 -2.54
CA LYS A 48 -4.52 32.00 -1.08
C LYS A 48 -4.97 30.65 -0.53
N PHE A 49 -5.67 29.86 -1.33
CA PHE A 49 -6.08 28.52 -0.96
C PHE A 49 -4.86 27.61 -0.83
N ASP A 50 -4.83 26.82 0.24
CA ASP A 50 -3.74 25.88 0.53
C ASP A 50 -4.31 24.54 1.02
N HIS A 51 -3.96 23.48 0.30
CA HIS A 51 -4.39 22.12 0.63
C HIS A 51 -3.92 21.66 2.00
N ASP A 52 -2.73 22.10 2.43
CA ASP A 52 -2.08 21.57 3.62
C ASP A 52 -2.70 22.10 4.92
N THR A 53 -3.37 23.25 4.84
CA THR A 53 -4.00 23.95 5.95
C THR A 53 -5.53 23.91 5.90
N GLU A 54 -6.12 23.88 4.70
CA GLU A 54 -7.59 23.93 4.50
C GLU A 54 -8.20 22.54 4.27
N THR A 55 -7.39 21.49 4.04
CA THR A 55 -7.90 20.14 3.74
C THR A 55 -7.16 19.05 4.50
N SER A 56 -7.77 17.86 4.55
CA SER A 56 -7.10 16.67 5.09
C SER A 56 -6.13 16.01 4.11
N PHE A 57 -6.05 16.46 2.86
CA PHE A 57 -5.17 15.89 1.84
C PHE A 57 -4.03 16.86 1.52
N LYS A 58 -2.90 16.64 2.16
CA LYS A 58 -1.70 17.45 1.97
C LYS A 58 -1.04 17.14 0.63
N LEU A 59 -0.64 18.18 -0.10
CA LEU A 59 0.04 18.04 -1.38
C LEU A 59 1.55 17.89 -1.16
N ASN A 60 1.99 16.67 -0.86
CA ASN A 60 3.40 16.32 -0.69
C ASN A 60 3.96 15.46 -1.83
N GLY A 61 5.29 15.42 -1.94
CA GLY A 61 5.99 14.65 -2.95
C GLY A 61 5.52 14.97 -4.37
N GLN A 62 5.22 13.94 -5.16
CA GLN A 62 4.78 14.10 -6.54
C GLN A 62 3.41 14.78 -6.68
N HIS A 63 2.57 14.75 -5.64
CA HIS A 63 1.27 15.41 -5.70
C HIS A 63 1.37 16.94 -5.69
N ALA A 64 2.46 17.52 -5.15
CA ALA A 64 2.66 18.96 -5.03
C ALA A 64 2.73 19.70 -6.38
N SER A 65 3.18 19.03 -7.44
CA SER A 65 3.34 19.63 -8.76
C SER A 65 2.13 19.40 -9.69
N LEU A 66 1.19 18.55 -9.29
CA LEU A 66 0.05 18.17 -10.12
C LEU A 66 -0.92 19.32 -10.36
N SER A 67 -1.54 19.30 -11.54
CA SER A 67 -2.65 20.21 -11.83
C SER A 67 -3.86 19.86 -10.96
N CYS A 68 -4.72 20.83 -10.68
CA CYS A 68 -5.95 20.61 -9.93
C CYS A 68 -6.83 19.53 -10.58
N ALA A 69 -6.91 19.53 -11.92
CA ALA A 69 -7.70 18.57 -12.70
C ALA A 69 -7.21 17.12 -12.59
N SER A 70 -5.95 16.90 -12.21
CA SER A 70 -5.39 15.55 -12.03
C SER A 70 -6.07 14.80 -10.88
N GLY A 71 -6.32 15.49 -9.77
CA GLY A 71 -7.07 14.95 -8.62
C GLY A 71 -8.58 15.21 -8.70
N HIS A 72 -8.96 16.38 -9.21
CA HIS A 72 -10.35 16.81 -9.31
C HIS A 72 -10.87 16.70 -10.75
N LYS A 73 -11.08 15.48 -11.22
CA LYS A 73 -11.46 15.20 -12.62
C LYS A 73 -12.74 15.91 -13.07
N SER A 74 -13.72 16.06 -12.17
CA SER A 74 -14.97 16.81 -12.44
C SER A 74 -14.85 18.32 -12.18
N LEU A 75 -13.75 18.77 -11.56
CA LEU A 75 -13.55 20.10 -10.97
C LEU A 75 -14.58 20.49 -9.89
N VAL A 76 -15.48 19.58 -9.50
CA VAL A 76 -16.30 19.69 -8.29
C VAL A 76 -15.46 19.18 -7.13
N PHE A 77 -14.81 20.10 -6.41
CA PHE A 77 -13.74 19.75 -5.47
C PHE A 77 -14.18 18.81 -4.34
N SER A 78 -15.45 18.87 -3.93
CA SER A 78 -16.03 18.00 -2.89
C SER A 78 -16.15 16.52 -3.28
N ASP A 79 -16.07 16.20 -4.57
CA ASP A 79 -16.23 14.82 -5.05
C ASP A 79 -14.95 13.99 -4.85
N ALA A 80 -13.79 14.66 -4.79
CA ALA A 80 -12.51 13.99 -4.66
C ALA A 80 -12.39 13.29 -3.31
N LYS A 81 -11.94 12.04 -3.35
CA LYS A 81 -11.64 11.24 -2.16
C LYS A 81 -10.15 11.29 -1.89
N THR A 82 -9.79 11.07 -0.64
CA THR A 82 -8.40 11.15 -0.16
C THR A 82 -7.69 9.80 -0.13
N SER A 83 -8.42 8.71 -0.30
CA SER A 83 -7.84 7.36 -0.35
C SER A 83 -7.03 7.17 -1.64
N CYS A 84 -5.86 6.55 -1.54
CA CYS A 84 -4.96 6.34 -2.68
C CYS A 84 -5.67 5.66 -3.85
N ASN A 85 -6.50 4.66 -3.55
CA ASN A 85 -7.23 3.86 -4.54
C ASN A 85 -8.35 4.60 -5.28
N SER A 86 -8.72 5.81 -4.86
CA SER A 86 -9.71 6.63 -5.57
C SER A 86 -9.16 7.18 -6.89
N CYS A 87 -7.85 7.34 -6.98
CA CYS A 87 -7.14 7.82 -8.17
C CYS A 87 -6.17 6.77 -8.73
N HIS A 88 -5.51 6.01 -7.87
CA HIS A 88 -4.52 5.01 -8.26
C HIS A 88 -5.14 3.61 -8.31
N ARG A 89 -4.81 2.85 -9.35
CA ARG A 89 -5.21 1.46 -9.44
C ARG A 89 -4.25 0.60 -8.63
N ASP A 90 -4.79 -0.30 -7.82
CA ASP A 90 -3.98 -1.31 -7.15
C ASP A 90 -3.43 -2.32 -8.16
N VAL A 91 -2.10 -2.45 -8.20
CA VAL A 91 -1.38 -3.43 -9.03
C VAL A 91 -1.19 -4.76 -8.31
N HIS A 92 -1.42 -4.80 -7.00
CA HIS A 92 -1.28 -5.98 -6.15
C HIS A 92 -2.53 -6.86 -6.11
N GLN A 93 -3.54 -6.53 -6.92
CA GLN A 93 -4.74 -7.34 -7.10
C GLN A 93 -5.49 -7.59 -5.77
N GLY A 94 -5.44 -6.63 -4.85
CA GLY A 94 -6.08 -6.68 -3.54
C GLY A 94 -5.35 -7.51 -2.49
N SER A 95 -4.20 -8.11 -2.82
CA SER A 95 -3.54 -9.08 -1.92
C SER A 95 -2.92 -8.46 -0.66
N LEU A 96 -2.63 -7.14 -0.69
CA LEU A 96 -1.96 -6.41 0.40
C LEU A 96 -2.90 -5.46 1.17
N GLY A 97 -4.17 -5.37 0.76
CA GLY A 97 -5.15 -4.45 1.33
C GLY A 97 -4.98 -2.99 0.86
N PRO A 98 -5.81 -2.06 1.39
CA PRO A 98 -5.91 -0.69 0.88
C PRO A 98 -4.91 0.30 1.48
N ASP A 99 -4.13 -0.10 2.49
CA ASP A 99 -3.20 0.78 3.19
C ASP A 99 -1.86 0.90 2.45
N CYS A 100 -1.91 1.61 1.32
CA CYS A 100 -0.78 1.78 0.40
C CYS A 100 0.43 2.45 1.08
N ALA A 101 0.18 3.32 2.06
CA ALA A 101 1.19 4.11 2.75
C ALA A 101 2.11 3.28 3.67
N ARG A 102 1.77 2.01 3.92
CA ARG A 102 2.65 1.08 4.64
C ARG A 102 3.94 0.76 3.90
N CYS A 103 3.92 0.83 2.57
CA CYS A 103 5.06 0.47 1.73
C CYS A 103 5.45 1.61 0.78
N HIS A 104 4.47 2.35 0.26
CA HIS A 104 4.70 3.38 -0.73
C HIS A 104 4.64 4.78 -0.11
N THR A 105 5.31 5.73 -0.75
CA THR A 105 5.29 7.13 -0.34
C THR A 105 4.73 7.98 -1.48
N SER A 106 4.30 9.20 -1.19
CA SER A 106 3.91 10.16 -2.22
C SER A 106 5.07 10.61 -3.12
N ASN A 107 6.31 10.28 -2.76
CA ASN A 107 7.48 10.53 -3.60
C ASN A 107 7.72 9.42 -4.63
N SER A 108 7.35 8.17 -4.31
CA SER A 108 7.62 7.02 -5.16
C SER A 108 6.81 5.78 -4.76
N TRP A 109 6.38 5.03 -5.79
CA TRP A 109 5.84 3.68 -5.66
C TRP A 109 6.93 2.60 -5.52
N LEU A 110 8.20 2.94 -5.75
CA LEU A 110 9.29 1.98 -5.62
C LEU A 110 9.53 1.65 -4.14
N VAL A 111 9.58 0.35 -3.82
CA VAL A 111 9.93 -0.17 -2.50
C VAL A 111 11.32 -0.79 -2.59
N VAL A 112 12.28 -0.25 -1.85
CA VAL A 112 13.69 -0.70 -1.87
C VAL A 112 14.09 -1.48 -0.62
N ASN A 113 13.26 -1.45 0.41
CA ASN A 113 13.50 -2.00 1.75
C ASN A 113 12.53 -3.15 2.07
N ILE A 114 12.19 -3.98 1.09
CA ILE A 114 11.19 -5.04 1.28
C ILE A 114 11.63 -6.07 2.34
N GLN A 115 12.92 -6.31 2.48
CA GLN A 115 13.50 -7.16 3.52
C GLN A 115 13.23 -6.60 4.94
N ASP A 116 13.36 -5.28 5.11
CA ASP A 116 13.07 -4.62 6.39
C ASP A 116 11.58 -4.66 6.70
N ILE A 117 10.73 -4.48 5.69
CA ILE A 117 9.28 -4.57 5.85
C ILE A 117 8.89 -5.95 6.39
N HIS A 118 9.52 -7.04 5.91
CA HIS A 118 9.25 -8.39 6.43
C HIS A 118 9.51 -8.53 7.93
N GLN A 119 10.45 -7.77 8.51
CA GLN A 119 10.72 -7.78 9.95
C GLN A 119 9.52 -7.32 10.79
N SER A 120 8.62 -6.53 10.20
CA SER A 120 7.36 -6.09 10.83
C SER A 120 6.16 -7.00 10.55
N THR A 121 6.37 -8.11 9.84
CA THR A 121 5.31 -9.05 9.47
C THR A 121 5.32 -10.29 10.36
N ARG A 122 4.41 -11.24 10.07
CA ARG A 122 4.36 -12.54 10.73
C ARG A 122 5.52 -13.48 10.35
N PHE A 123 6.36 -13.09 9.41
CA PHE A 123 7.53 -13.88 8.99
C PHE A 123 8.74 -12.97 8.73
N PRO A 124 9.47 -12.61 9.79
CA PRO A 124 10.78 -11.96 9.66
C PRO A 124 11.73 -12.83 8.84
N LEU A 125 12.42 -12.23 7.87
CA LEU A 125 13.44 -12.94 7.10
C LEU A 125 14.73 -12.96 7.92
N VAL A 126 15.03 -14.13 8.49
CA VAL A 126 16.20 -14.39 9.35
C VAL A 126 16.93 -15.66 8.90
N GLY A 127 18.22 -15.76 9.24
CA GLY A 127 19.06 -16.89 8.87
C GLY A 127 19.01 -17.19 7.37
N ALA A 128 18.87 -18.47 7.03
CA ALA A 128 18.78 -18.92 5.63
C ALA A 128 17.62 -18.26 4.84
N HIS A 129 16.52 -17.87 5.50
CA HIS A 129 15.37 -17.24 4.83
C HIS A 129 15.65 -15.82 4.32
N GLN A 130 16.79 -15.20 4.66
CA GLN A 130 17.18 -13.90 4.07
C GLN A 130 17.54 -14.01 2.58
N ASN A 131 17.92 -15.20 2.14
CA ASN A 131 18.47 -15.43 0.79
C ASN A 131 17.50 -16.17 -0.13
N VAL A 132 16.28 -16.47 0.30
CA VAL A 132 15.30 -17.19 -0.52
C VAL A 132 14.65 -16.26 -1.54
N ASP A 133 14.47 -16.76 -2.75
CA ASP A 133 13.73 -16.04 -3.78
C ASP A 133 12.27 -15.79 -3.36
N CYS A 134 11.73 -14.64 -3.75
CA CYS A 134 10.34 -14.26 -3.48
C CYS A 134 9.33 -15.30 -3.99
N SER A 135 9.66 -15.95 -5.13
CA SER A 135 8.85 -17.00 -5.76
C SER A 135 8.73 -18.26 -4.92
N SER A 136 9.68 -18.51 -4.01
CA SER A 136 9.65 -19.65 -3.09
C SER A 136 8.46 -19.58 -2.13
N CYS A 137 8.02 -18.37 -1.80
CA CYS A 137 6.85 -18.14 -0.94
C CYS A 137 5.62 -17.72 -1.76
N TYR A 138 5.81 -16.84 -2.74
CA TYR A 138 4.74 -16.22 -3.51
C TYR A 138 4.79 -16.68 -4.98
N SER A 139 4.02 -17.70 -5.31
CA SER A 139 3.92 -18.21 -6.69
C SER A 139 3.44 -17.15 -7.70
N GLY A 140 2.71 -16.13 -7.23
CA GLY A 140 2.24 -14.99 -8.02
C GLY A 140 3.19 -13.77 -8.05
N TYR A 141 4.41 -13.88 -7.51
CA TYR A 141 5.36 -12.76 -7.37
C TYR A 141 5.56 -11.96 -8.66
N SER A 142 5.76 -12.65 -9.79
CA SER A 142 6.01 -12.02 -11.09
C SER A 142 4.84 -11.17 -11.61
N ARG A 143 3.64 -11.36 -11.04
CA ARG A 143 2.42 -10.57 -11.31
C ARG A 143 2.07 -9.63 -10.18
N LEU A 144 3.00 -9.38 -9.27
CA LEU A 144 2.85 -8.54 -8.07
C LEU A 144 1.73 -9.02 -7.13
N TYR A 145 1.42 -10.32 -7.13
CA TYR A 145 0.37 -10.91 -6.30
C TYR A 145 1.00 -11.60 -5.07
N PHE A 146 0.66 -11.08 -3.90
CA PHE A 146 1.24 -11.45 -2.60
C PHE A 146 0.15 -11.83 -1.58
N PRO A 147 -0.57 -12.94 -1.78
CA PRO A 147 -1.60 -13.37 -0.83
C PRO A 147 -0.96 -13.83 0.49
N PRO A 148 -1.72 -13.86 1.60
CA PRO A 148 -1.23 -14.45 2.85
C PRO A 148 -0.73 -15.89 2.62
N VAL A 149 0.50 -16.17 3.06
CA VAL A 149 1.11 -17.50 3.04
C VAL A 149 1.05 -18.09 4.46
N ASN A 150 0.85 -19.41 4.57
CA ASN A 150 1.00 -20.10 5.83
C ASN A 150 2.50 -20.27 6.14
N VAL A 151 2.91 -19.71 7.27
CA VAL A 151 4.32 -19.56 7.66
C VAL A 151 4.76 -20.59 8.70
N ALA A 152 3.91 -21.57 9.03
CA ALA A 152 4.32 -22.68 9.87
C ALA A 152 5.42 -23.50 9.17
N CYS A 153 6.52 -23.79 9.86
CA CYS A 153 7.73 -24.38 9.28
C CYS A 153 7.45 -25.61 8.41
N VAL A 154 6.67 -26.56 8.94
CA VAL A 154 6.33 -27.82 8.26
C VAL A 154 5.50 -27.62 6.98
N THR A 155 4.85 -26.47 6.79
CA THR A 155 4.09 -26.20 5.56
C THR A 155 5.00 -26.21 4.34
N CYS A 156 6.24 -25.70 4.48
CA CYS A 156 7.24 -25.71 3.42
C CYS A 156 8.26 -26.85 3.62
N HIS A 157 8.68 -27.08 4.86
CA HIS A 157 9.71 -28.05 5.23
C HIS A 157 9.14 -29.42 5.63
N SER A 158 7.98 -29.81 5.11
CA SER A 158 7.40 -31.14 5.35
C SER A 158 8.31 -32.24 4.84
N ARG A 159 8.87 -32.06 3.64
CA ARG A 159 9.83 -33.02 3.07
C ARG A 159 11.02 -33.22 4.00
N ASP A 160 11.63 -32.12 4.46
CA ASP A 160 12.80 -32.17 5.33
C ASP A 160 12.46 -32.85 6.67
N TYR A 161 11.28 -32.58 7.23
CA TYR A 161 10.80 -33.25 8.44
C TYR A 161 10.64 -34.76 8.24
N TYR A 162 10.02 -35.21 7.14
CA TYR A 162 9.79 -36.64 6.89
C TYR A 162 11.02 -37.40 6.39
N SER A 163 12.01 -36.72 5.81
CA SER A 163 13.24 -37.34 5.32
C SER A 163 14.39 -37.36 6.35
N ALA A 164 14.24 -36.70 7.49
CA ALA A 164 15.25 -36.70 8.55
C ALA A 164 15.49 -38.11 9.09
N THR A 165 16.75 -38.54 9.16
CA THR A 165 17.15 -39.88 9.63
C THR A 165 18.02 -39.84 10.89
N GLU A 166 18.66 -38.70 11.18
CA GLU A 166 19.61 -38.54 12.28
C GLU A 166 19.39 -37.18 12.99
N PRO A 167 18.49 -37.11 14.00
CA PRO A 167 17.55 -38.15 14.44
C PRO A 167 16.34 -38.30 13.50
N ASN A 168 15.72 -39.49 13.48
CA ASN A 168 14.49 -39.71 12.72
C ASN A 168 13.28 -39.08 13.43
N HIS A 169 12.76 -37.98 12.89
CA HIS A 169 11.66 -37.23 13.50
C HIS A 169 10.36 -38.02 13.61
N VAL A 170 10.04 -38.84 12.60
CA VAL A 170 8.78 -39.60 12.52
C VAL A 170 8.79 -40.75 13.51
N GLN A 171 9.88 -41.52 13.54
CA GLN A 171 10.05 -42.65 14.45
C GLN A 171 10.08 -42.20 15.91
N ALA A 172 10.71 -41.05 16.18
CA ALA A 172 10.75 -40.47 17.53
C ALA A 172 9.46 -39.74 17.92
N GLY A 173 8.51 -39.53 16.99
CA GLY A 173 7.25 -38.83 17.25
C GLY A 173 7.42 -37.36 17.60
N PHE A 174 8.46 -36.68 17.07
CA PHE A 174 8.73 -35.29 17.38
C PHE A 174 7.66 -34.35 16.85
N SER A 175 7.38 -33.27 17.58
CA SER A 175 6.42 -32.27 17.13
C SER A 175 6.92 -31.49 15.92
N THR A 176 6.02 -30.85 15.19
CA THR A 176 6.36 -29.92 14.10
C THR A 176 6.70 -28.50 14.60
N GLN A 177 6.89 -28.31 15.90
CA GLN A 177 7.42 -27.08 16.49
C GLN A 177 8.96 -27.10 16.42
N CYS A 178 9.49 -26.79 15.25
CA CYS A 178 10.91 -26.93 14.93
C CYS A 178 11.81 -26.10 15.85
N GLN A 179 11.34 -24.93 16.31
CA GLN A 179 12.11 -23.98 17.13
C GLN A 179 12.46 -24.52 18.53
N GLY A 180 11.83 -25.62 18.95
CA GLY A 180 12.26 -26.31 20.17
C GLY A 180 13.66 -26.89 20.04
N CYS A 181 14.09 -27.23 18.81
CA CYS A 181 15.37 -27.90 18.54
C CYS A 181 16.23 -27.23 17.47
N HIS A 182 15.66 -26.39 16.60
CA HIS A 182 16.38 -25.76 15.49
C HIS A 182 16.32 -24.25 15.62
N ASN A 183 17.44 -23.59 15.37
CA ASN A 183 17.53 -22.14 15.48
C ASN A 183 17.29 -21.48 14.11
N VAL A 184 16.26 -20.65 14.03
CA VAL A 184 15.80 -20.03 12.77
C VAL A 184 16.72 -18.91 12.27
N ILE A 185 17.63 -18.42 13.10
CA ILE A 185 18.59 -17.38 12.70
C ILE A 185 19.86 -17.98 12.08
N ASP A 186 20.02 -19.30 12.14
CA ASP A 186 21.19 -19.96 11.58
C ASP A 186 21.09 -20.03 10.05
N VAL A 187 22.23 -19.90 9.38
CA VAL A 187 22.34 -20.00 7.92
C VAL A 187 22.37 -21.45 7.43
N SER A 188 22.66 -22.39 8.33
CA SER A 188 22.69 -23.82 8.08
C SER A 188 21.73 -24.53 9.03
N TRP A 189 21.02 -25.53 8.52
CA TRP A 189 20.16 -26.36 9.36
C TRP A 189 21.00 -27.32 10.19
N GLY A 190 21.05 -27.09 11.51
CA GLY A 190 21.74 -27.93 12.48
C GLY A 190 20.94 -28.06 13.78
N PRO A 191 21.36 -28.95 14.68
CA PRO A 191 20.80 -28.98 16.03
C PRO A 191 21.13 -27.65 16.73
N ALA A 192 20.18 -27.11 17.48
CA ALA A 192 20.49 -26.08 18.46
C ALA A 192 21.48 -26.68 19.48
N ASN A 193 22.36 -25.84 20.04
CA ASN A 193 23.25 -26.27 21.13
C ASN A 193 22.41 -26.65 22.35
N PHE A 194 22.08 -27.93 22.48
CA PHE A 194 21.41 -28.48 23.64
C PHE A 194 22.42 -28.79 24.74
N ASN A 195 22.23 -28.14 25.88
CA ASN A 195 22.95 -28.50 27.09
C ASN A 195 22.30 -29.74 27.71
N HIS A 196 23.06 -30.84 27.77
CA HIS A 196 22.65 -32.13 28.33
C HIS A 196 23.18 -32.35 29.77
N ASP A 197 23.70 -31.32 30.42
CA ASP A 197 24.24 -31.41 31.78
C ASP A 197 23.15 -31.75 32.81
N ILE A 198 21.89 -31.47 32.47
CA ILE A 198 20.70 -31.69 33.31
C ILE A 198 19.97 -33.00 32.96
N PHE A 199 20.23 -33.56 31.78
CA PHE A 199 19.69 -34.86 31.35
C PHE A 199 20.74 -35.59 30.49
N PRO A 200 21.68 -36.31 31.14
CA PRO A 200 22.81 -36.92 30.44
C PRO A 200 22.34 -37.99 29.45
N LEU A 201 22.92 -38.00 28.25
CA LEU A 201 22.68 -38.99 27.20
C LEU A 201 23.35 -40.33 27.56
N VAL A 202 22.84 -40.99 28.61
CA VAL A 202 23.33 -42.27 29.13
C VAL A 202 22.21 -43.32 29.11
N GLY A 203 22.59 -44.61 29.08
CA GLY A 203 21.63 -45.73 29.10
C GLY A 203 20.69 -45.72 27.88
N GLY A 204 19.38 -45.77 28.11
CA GLY A 204 18.35 -45.76 27.04
C GLY A 204 18.29 -44.45 26.22
N HIS A 205 18.97 -43.39 26.67
CA HIS A 205 19.11 -42.12 25.96
C HIS A 205 20.51 -41.93 25.36
N ALA A 206 21.37 -42.95 25.39
CA ALA A 206 22.67 -42.94 24.70
C ALA A 206 22.48 -43.18 23.20
N ILE A 207 21.76 -42.28 22.55
CA ILE A 207 21.65 -42.22 21.09
C ILE A 207 22.89 -41.49 20.55
N GLN A 208 23.62 -42.14 19.65
CA GLN A 208 24.90 -41.62 19.14
C GLN A 208 24.75 -40.33 18.31
N ASN A 209 23.54 -40.02 17.85
CA ASN A 209 23.27 -38.99 16.84
C ASN A 209 22.15 -38.02 17.28
N CYS A 210 22.13 -37.62 18.56
CA CYS A 210 21.35 -36.45 18.99
C CYS A 210 22.20 -35.18 18.93
#